data_AF-A0A4V2Q927-F1
#
_entry.id   AF-A0A4V2Q927-F1
#
_cell.length_a   1.000
_cell.length_b   1.000
_cell.length_c   1.000
_cell.angle_alpha   90.00
_cell.angle_beta   90.00
_cell.angle_gamma   90.00
#
_symmetry.space_group_name_H-M   'P 1'
#
loop_
_entity.id
_entity.type
_entity.pdbx_description
1 polymer ?
#
loop_
_entity_poly.entity_id
_entity_poly.type
_entity_poly.pdbx_seq_one_letter_code
_entity_poly.pdbx_strand_id
1 'polypeptide(L)'
;MNKLIQLLKKIPPDKLIHLLGGYFIASLFPGDIGLFAAMLTGIGKEVYDYKTKTGTPEWKDAACTIAGGVLYCAKVALWSLL
;
A
#
# COMPACT_ATOMS: atom_id res chain seq x y z
N MET A 1 17.45 -21.41 3.51
CA MET A 1 16.73 -20.11 3.61
C MET A 1 15.71 -20.00 2.47
N ASN A 2 14.42 -19.84 2.80
CA ASN A 2 13.32 -19.88 1.82
C ASN A 2 13.51 -18.83 0.69
N LYS A 3 13.25 -19.21 -0.57
CA LYS A 3 13.33 -18.28 -1.73
C LYS A 3 12.53 -16.99 -1.51
N LEU A 4 11.39 -17.10 -0.84
CA LEU A 4 10.53 -15.97 -0.48
C LEU A 4 11.26 -14.93 0.38
N ILE A 5 12.01 -15.38 1.40
CA ILE A 5 12.77 -14.51 2.30
C ILE A 5 13.87 -13.77 1.54
N GLN A 6 14.51 -14.44 0.57
CA GLN A 6 15.52 -13.81 -0.27
C GLN A 6 14.94 -12.74 -1.19
N LEU A 7 13.73 -12.94 -1.71
CA LEU A 7 13.02 -11.94 -2.51
C LEU A 7 12.60 -10.74 -1.66
N LEU A 8 12.05 -10.97 -0.46
CA LEU A 8 11.66 -9.90 0.46
C LEU A 8 12.85 -9.02 0.87
N LYS A 9 14.03 -9.61 1.10
CA LYS A 9 15.25 -8.86 1.40
C LYS A 9 15.75 -7.96 0.28
N LYS A 10 15.31 -8.18 -0.97
CA LYS A 10 15.66 -7.32 -2.11
C LYS A 10 14.75 -6.10 -2.23
N ILE A 11 13.59 -6.11 -1.56
CA ILE A 11 12.67 -4.97 -1.58
C ILE A 11 13.19 -3.92 -0.60
N PRO A 12 13.33 -2.66 -1.01
CA PRO A 12 13.69 -1.59 -0.10
C PRO A 12 12.71 -1.52 1.08
N PRO A 13 13.19 -1.43 2.34
CA PRO A 13 12.31 -1.44 3.52
C PRO A 13 11.21 -0.38 3.48
N ASP A 14 11.54 0.79 2.96
CA ASP A 14 10.62 1.91 2.75
C ASP A 14 9.41 1.53 1.89
N LYS A 15 9.62 0.85 0.76
CA LYS A 15 8.56 0.38 -0.14
C LYS A 15 7.69 -0.70 0.49
N LEU A 16 8.30 -1.54 1.34
CA LEU A 16 7.57 -2.55 2.09
C LEU A 16 6.63 -1.90 3.13
N ILE A 17 7.07 -0.84 3.81
CA ILE A 17 6.22 -0.08 4.74
C ILE A 17 5.04 0.56 4.00
N HIS A 18 5.26 1.13 2.82
CA HIS A 18 4.18 1.70 2.01
C HIS A 18 3.17 0.66 1.57
N LEU A 19 3.63 -0.53 1.16
CA LEU A 19 2.79 -1.68 0.83
C LEU A 19 1.95 -2.13 2.04
N LEU A 20 2.58 -2.31 3.20
CA LEU A 20 1.88 -2.71 4.42
C LEU A 20 0.90 -1.63 4.90
N GLY A 21 1.28 -0.36 4.79
CA GLY A 21 0.44 0.78 5.12
C GLY A 21 -0.84 0.80 4.31
N GLY A 22 -0.73 0.60 3.00
CA GLY A 22 -1.90 0.50 2.12
C GLY A 22 -2.83 -0.67 2.45
N TYR A 23 -2.24 -1.84 2.72
CA TYR A 23 -3.00 -3.02 3.16
C TYR A 23 -3.75 -2.75 4.47
N PHE A 24 -3.08 -2.12 5.43
CA PHE A 24 -3.68 -1.78 6.72
C PHE A 24 -4.80 -0.75 6.56
N ILE A 25 -4.57 0.34 5.81
CA ILE A 25 -5.57 1.38 5.55
C ILE A 25 -6.82 0.77 4.93
N ALA A 26 -6.67 -0.08 3.91
CA ALA A 26 -7.81 -0.72 3.27
C ALA A 26 -8.60 -1.62 4.24
N SER A 27 -7.93 -2.23 5.21
CA SER A 27 -8.58 -3.06 6.24
C SER A 27 -9.42 -2.30 7.26
N LEU A 28 -9.28 -0.97 7.34
CA LEU A 28 -10.04 -0.13 8.26
C LEU A 28 -11.45 0.21 7.75
N PHE A 29 -11.74 -0.08 6.47
CA PHE A 29 -13.01 0.29 5.84
C PHE A 29 -13.65 -0.92 5.14
N PRO A 30 -14.98 -0.97 5.07
CA PRO A 30 -15.69 -2.05 4.40
C PRO A 30 -15.63 -1.92 2.88
N GLY A 31 -15.52 -3.06 2.19
CA GLY A 31 -15.64 -3.16 0.74
C GLY A 31 -14.66 -2.25 -0.03
N ASP A 32 -15.16 -1.66 -1.11
CA ASP A 32 -14.35 -0.85 -2.03
C ASP A 32 -13.87 0.46 -1.40
N ILE A 33 -14.50 0.91 -0.31
CA ILE A 33 -14.10 2.13 0.42
C ILE A 33 -12.67 2.00 0.94
N GLY A 34 -12.25 0.80 1.34
CA GLY A 34 -10.87 0.55 1.78
C GLY A 34 -9.85 0.80 0.68
N LEU A 35 -10.15 0.39 -0.54
CA LEU A 35 -9.27 0.63 -1.69
C LEU A 35 -9.18 2.13 -2.01
N PHE A 36 -10.32 2.83 -2.01
CA PHE A 36 -10.33 4.29 -2.21
C PHE A 36 -9.54 5.01 -1.12
N ALA A 37 -9.67 4.60 0.14
CA ALA A 37 -8.90 5.17 1.25
C ALA A 37 -7.39 4.98 1.04
N ALA A 38 -6.94 3.77 0.68
CA ALA A 38 -5.53 3.51 0.39
C ALA A 38 -5.01 4.35 -0.80
N MET A 39 -5.81 4.52 -1.85
CA MET A 39 -5.47 5.38 -2.99
C MET A 39 -5.33 6.84 -2.59
N LEU A 40 -6.31 7.38 -1.87
CA LEU A 40 -6.29 8.77 -1.42
C LEU A 40 -5.15 9.04 -0.45
N THR A 41 -4.81 8.11 0.44
CA THR A 41 -3.67 8.27 1.34
C THR A 41 -2.34 8.21 0.58
N GLY A 42 -2.16 7.25 -0.33
CA GLY A 42 -0.93 7.13 -1.12
C GLY A 42 -0.69 8.37 -1.99
N ILE A 43 -1.69 8.78 -2.77
CA ILE A 43 -1.61 9.99 -3.61
C ILE A 43 -1.50 11.24 -2.75
N GLY A 44 -2.29 11.32 -1.68
CA GLY A 44 -2.33 12.47 -0.78
C GLY A 44 -0.99 12.73 -0.09
N LYS A 45 -0.29 11.68 0.35
CA LYS A 45 1.07 11.77 0.91
C LYS A 45 2.03 12.36 -0.13
N GLU A 46 2.02 11.87 -1.38
CA GLU A 46 2.90 12.40 -2.44
C GLU A 46 2.61 13.85 -2.79
N VAL A 47 1.33 14.23 -2.86
CA VAL A 47 0.92 15.63 -3.07
C VAL A 47 1.33 16.51 -1.88
N TYR A 48 1.21 15.99 -0.66
CA TYR A 48 1.64 16.69 0.55
C TYR A 48 3.14 16.93 0.53
N ASP A 49 3.94 15.88 0.33
CA ASP A 49 5.42 15.96 0.25
C ASP A 49 5.88 16.95 -0.82
N TYR A 50 5.24 16.94 -1.99
CA TYR A 50 5.52 17.88 -3.08
C TYR A 50 5.25 19.34 -2.68
N LYS A 51 4.14 19.59 -1.98
CA LYS A 51 3.72 20.94 -1.59
C LYS A 51 4.48 21.50 -0.40
N THR A 52 4.73 20.69 0.63
CA THR A 52 5.35 21.12 1.88
C THR A 52 6.87 21.02 1.85
N LYS A 53 7.44 20.30 0.87
CA LYS A 53 8.87 19.97 0.78
C LYS A 53 9.41 19.27 2.03
N THR A 54 8.55 18.62 2.80
CA THR A 54 8.93 17.87 4.01
C THR A 54 9.39 16.43 3.71
N GLY A 55 9.18 15.97 2.47
CA GLY A 55 9.58 14.65 1.99
C GLY A 55 10.06 14.70 0.54
N THR A 56 10.48 13.55 0.02
CA THR A 56 10.83 13.40 -1.41
C THR A 56 9.61 12.80 -2.12
N PRO A 57 9.00 13.51 -3.07
CA PRO A 57 7.92 12.95 -3.87
C PRO A 57 8.45 11.77 -4.69
N GLU A 58 7.94 10.58 -4.43
CA GLU A 58 8.27 9.35 -5.11
C GLU A 58 6.99 8.57 -5.47
N TRP A 59 6.59 8.61 -6.73
CA TRP A 59 5.37 7.93 -7.21
C TRP A 59 5.31 6.42 -6.89
N LYS A 60 6.46 5.78 -6.65
CA LYS A 60 6.54 4.36 -6.25
C LYS A 60 5.96 4.12 -4.86
N ASP A 61 6.01 5.09 -3.96
CA ASP A 61 5.40 5.02 -2.64
C ASP A 61 3.89 4.93 -2.74
N ALA A 62 3.28 5.84 -3.51
CA ALA A 62 1.86 5.78 -3.81
C ALA A 62 1.47 4.46 -4.50
N ALA A 63 2.26 4.00 -5.47
CA ALA A 63 2.00 2.71 -6.13
C ALA A 63 2.06 1.53 -5.16
N CYS A 64 3.05 1.50 -4.25
CA CYS A 64 3.15 0.48 -3.21
C CYS A 64 1.95 0.54 -2.25
N THR A 65 1.54 1.72 -1.79
CA THR A 65 0.33 1.87 -0.95
C THR A 65 -0.92 1.39 -1.66
N ILE A 66 -1.12 1.75 -2.92
CA ILE A 66 -2.27 1.27 -3.71
C ILE A 66 -2.23 -0.26 -3.86
N ALA A 67 -1.07 -0.82 -4.20
CA ALA A 67 -0.90 -2.27 -4.32
C ALA A 67 -1.23 -3.00 -3.00
N GLY A 68 -0.85 -2.42 -1.86
CA GLY A 68 -1.23 -2.93 -0.54
C GLY A 68 -2.73 -3.00 -0.34
N GLY A 69 -3.44 -1.93 -0.68
CA GLY A 69 -4.90 -1.87 -0.62
C GLY A 69 -5.57 -2.91 -1.52
N VAL A 70 -5.08 -3.06 -2.76
CA VAL A 70 -5.56 -4.09 -3.70
C VAL A 70 -5.36 -5.50 -3.14
N LEU A 71 -4.21 -5.78 -2.52
CA LEU A 71 -3.94 -7.09 -1.92
C LEU A 71 -4.94 -7.42 -0.79
N TYR A 72 -5.29 -6.44 0.03
CA TYR A 72 -6.31 -6.64 1.07
C TYR A 72 -7.68 -6.93 0.46
N CYS A 73 -8.14 -6.10 -0.49
CA CYS A 73 -9.44 -6.30 -1.13
C CYS A 73 -9.51 -7.65 -1.87
N ALA A 74 -8.43 -8.05 -2.55
CA ALA A 74 -8.34 -9.36 -3.21
C ALA A 74 -8.43 -10.51 -2.20
N LYS A 75 -7.77 -10.40 -1.04
CA LYS A 75 -7.90 -11.38 0.05
C LYS A 75 -9.35 -11.47 0.54
N VAL A 76 -10.00 -10.34 0.78
CA VAL A 76 -11.40 -10.30 1.25
C VAL A 76 -12.31 -10.95 0.22
N ALA A 77 -12.20 -10.56 -1.05
CA ALA A 77 -12.99 -11.12 -2.14
C ALA A 77 -12.79 -12.65 -2.28
N LEU A 78 -11.54 -13.12 -2.20
CA LEU A 78 -11.24 -14.56 -2.25
C LEU A 78 -11.86 -15.30 -1.06
N TRP A 79 -11.79 -14.73 0.14
CA TRP A 79 -12.39 -15.33 1.33
C TRP A 79 -13.91 -15.36 1.26
N SER A 80 -14.55 -14.39 0.61
CA SER A 80 -16.00 -14.39 0.39
C SER A 80 -16.49 -15.47 -0.60
N LEU A 81 -15.58 -16.14 -1.31
CA LEU A 81 -15.89 -17.23 -2.25
C LEU A 81 -15.74 -18.64 -1.63
N LEU A 82 -15.22 -18.75 -0.41
CA LEU A 82 -15.00 -20.00 0.33
C LEU A 82 -16.10 -20.21 1.38
#